data_AF-B0N704-F1
#
_entry.id   AF-B0N704-F1
#
_cell.length_a   1.000
_cell.length_b   1.000
_cell.length_c   1.000
_cell.angle_alpha   90.00
_cell.angle_beta   90.00
_cell.angle_gamma   90.00
#
_symmetry.space_group_name_H-M   'P 1'
#
loop_
_entity.id
_entity.type
_entity.pdbx_description
1 polymer ?
#
loop_
_entity_poly.entity_id
_entity_poly.type
_entity_poly.pdbx_seq_one_letter_code
_entity_poly.pdbx_strand_id
1 'polypeptide(L)'
;MMGRRSFSNACVDAAHRIAKASIRYDTPLEINLNGFGYGKKQYYINNELKACYPYPFREFWEIIAMYGCKVTFGYDAHSPLTLLERERECWALDILSDLPLNFIDHIELK
;
A
#
# COMPACT_ATOMS: atom_id res chain seq x y z
N MET A 1 -9.66 8.97 1.31
CA MET A 1 -9.32 10.10 0.41
C MET A 1 -8.93 9.52 -0.94
N MET A 2 -9.47 10.01 -2.06
CA MET A 2 -9.10 9.49 -3.38
C MET A 2 -7.95 10.30 -3.96
N GLY A 3 -6.84 9.64 -4.26
CA GLY A 3 -5.60 10.27 -4.69
C GLY A 3 -5.60 10.73 -6.15
N ARG A 4 -4.40 11.08 -6.63
CA ARG A 4 -4.13 11.49 -8.01
C ARG A 4 -4.43 10.33 -8.97
N ARG A 5 -4.86 10.65 -10.20
CA ARG A 5 -5.07 9.68 -11.29
C ARG A 5 -3.81 9.42 -12.13
N SER A 6 -2.66 9.86 -11.66
CA SER A 6 -1.37 9.64 -12.31
C SER A 6 -0.27 9.41 -11.27
N PHE A 7 0.68 8.53 -11.60
CA PHE A 7 1.87 8.27 -10.81
C PHE A 7 3.06 8.99 -11.45
N SER A 8 3.38 10.19 -10.94
CA SER A 8 4.42 11.07 -11.46
C SER A 8 5.73 10.93 -10.71
N ASN A 9 6.80 11.56 -11.21
CA ASN A 9 8.09 11.64 -10.52
C ASN A 9 7.98 12.19 -9.10
N ALA A 10 7.06 13.14 -8.86
CA ALA A 10 6.81 13.64 -7.51
C ALA A 10 6.24 12.56 -6.57
N CYS A 11 5.46 11.60 -7.09
CA CYS A 11 4.98 10.45 -6.33
C CYS A 11 6.14 9.47 -6.03
N VAL A 12 7.03 9.24 -6.99
CA VAL A 12 8.26 8.44 -6.80
C VAL A 12 9.14 9.06 -5.71
N ASP A 13 9.43 10.36 -5.81
CA ASP A 13 10.23 11.09 -4.81
C ASP A 13 9.58 11.03 -3.42
N ALA A 14 8.25 11.16 -3.36
CA ALA A 14 7.51 11.05 -2.11
C ALA A 14 7.63 9.63 -1.51
N ALA A 15 7.52 8.58 -2.32
CA ALA A 15 7.66 7.19 -1.87
C ALA A 15 9.06 6.94 -1.27
N HIS A 16 10.12 7.41 -1.94
CA HIS A 16 11.49 7.33 -1.39
C HIS A 16 11.64 8.10 -0.07
N ARG A 17 11.03 9.28 0.06
CA ARG A 17 11.05 10.07 1.31
C ARG A 17 10.30 9.36 2.43
N ILE A 18 9.15 8.78 2.14
CA ILE A 18 8.33 8.00 3.09
C ILE A 18 9.12 6.77 3.56
N ALA A 19 9.73 6.01 2.65
CA ALA A 19 10.53 4.84 3.01
C ALA A 19 11.70 5.19 3.95
N LYS A 20 12.45 6.25 3.62
CA LYS A 20 13.54 6.76 4.47
C LYS A 20 13.03 7.21 5.86
N ALA A 21 11.87 7.84 5.92
CA ALA A 21 11.27 8.26 7.19
C ALA A 21 10.82 7.04 8.01
N SER A 22 10.17 6.07 7.38
CA SER A 22 9.74 4.81 8.01
C SER A 22 10.91 4.10 8.68
N ILE A 23 12.04 3.95 7.99
CA ILE A 23 13.26 3.37 8.57
C ILE A 23 13.81 4.25 9.71
N ARG A 24 13.92 5.56 9.49
CA ARG A 24 14.52 6.49 10.47
C ARG A 24 13.78 6.48 11.80
N TYR A 25 12.46 6.39 11.77
CA TYR A 25 11.59 6.50 12.93
C TYR A 25 10.98 5.16 13.34
N ASP A 26 11.49 4.05 12.79
CA ASP A 26 10.98 2.69 13.00
C ASP A 26 9.45 2.59 12.92
N THR A 27 8.87 3.28 11.93
CA THR A 27 7.42 3.41 11.77
C THR A 27 6.95 2.46 10.67
N PRO A 28 6.10 1.45 11.00
CA PRO A 28 5.55 0.54 10.00
C PRO A 28 4.66 1.27 8.98
N LEU A 29 4.67 0.78 7.74
CA LEU A 29 3.78 1.26 6.67
C LEU A 29 2.56 0.35 6.54
N GLU A 30 1.38 0.96 6.43
CA GLU A 30 0.11 0.26 6.32
C GLU A 30 -0.22 -0.06 4.85
N ILE A 31 -0.52 -1.33 4.57
CA ILE A 31 -1.28 -1.74 3.40
C ILE A 31 -2.77 -1.61 3.74
N ASN A 32 -3.38 -0.50 3.30
CA ASN A 32 -4.80 -0.24 3.52
C ASN A 32 -5.67 -1.14 2.61
N LEU A 33 -6.45 -2.03 3.23
CA LEU A 33 -7.34 -2.98 2.57
C LEU A 33 -8.69 -2.39 2.15
N ASN A 34 -9.10 -1.25 2.72
CA ASN A 34 -10.33 -0.57 2.35
C ASN A 34 -10.28 -0.01 0.91
N GLY A 35 -9.08 0.08 0.32
CA GLY A 35 -8.87 0.37 -1.09
C GLY A 35 -9.69 -0.49 -2.06
N PHE A 36 -9.92 -1.76 -1.72
CA PHE A 36 -10.69 -2.67 -2.57
C PHE A 36 -12.16 -2.26 -2.72
N GLY A 37 -12.76 -1.68 -1.67
CA GLY A 37 -14.17 -1.24 -1.67
C GLY A 37 -14.47 -0.16 -2.71
N TYR A 38 -13.46 0.58 -3.16
CA TYR A 38 -13.63 1.59 -4.22
C TYR A 38 -13.62 1.00 -5.63
N GLY A 39 -13.21 -0.27 -5.78
CA GLY A 39 -13.01 -0.94 -7.06
C GLY A 39 -11.82 -0.40 -7.86
N LYS A 40 -11.51 -1.05 -8.98
CA LYS A 40 -10.45 -0.61 -9.89
C LYS A 40 -10.80 0.73 -10.52
N LYS A 41 -9.79 1.59 -10.70
CA LYS A 41 -9.89 2.88 -11.39
C LYS A 41 -8.78 2.97 -12.43
N GLN A 42 -8.95 3.88 -13.38
CA GLN A 42 -7.95 4.15 -14.41
C GLN A 42 -6.88 5.12 -13.87
N TYR A 43 -5.62 4.75 -14.01
CA TYR A 43 -4.46 5.55 -13.62
C TYR A 43 -3.46 5.63 -14.77
N TYR A 44 -2.84 6.80 -14.94
CA TYR A 44 -1.69 6.97 -15.82
C TYR A 44 -0.40 6.61 -15.09
N ILE A 45 0.26 5.55 -15.52
CA ILE A 45 1.53 5.06 -14.98
C ILE A 45 2.49 4.93 -16.15
N ASN A 46 3.62 5.63 -16.11
CA ASN A 46 4.61 5.65 -17.20
C ASN A 46 3.98 5.96 -18.58
N ASN A 47 3.05 6.93 -18.62
CA ASN A 47 2.26 7.32 -19.79
C ASN A 47 1.30 6.25 -20.35
N GLU A 48 1.11 5.13 -19.63
CA GLU A 48 0.13 4.10 -19.97
C GLU A 48 -1.08 4.18 -19.05
N LEU A 49 -2.28 3.97 -19.62
CA LEU A 49 -3.51 3.88 -18.85
C LEU A 49 -3.70 2.45 -18.32
N LYS A 50 -3.72 2.29 -17.00
CA LYS A 50 -3.88 0.98 -16.33
C LYS A 50 -5.06 1.01 -15.36
N ALA A 51 -5.81 -0.09 -15.33
CA ALA A 51 -6.88 -0.30 -14.37
C ALA A 51 -6.33 -1.02 -13.12
N CYS A 52 -6.19 -0.30 -12.01
CA CYS A 52 -5.71 -0.84 -10.74
C CYS A 52 -6.55 -0.36 -9.56
N TYR A 53 -6.42 -1.04 -8.42
CA TYR A 53 -7.04 -0.58 -7.17
C TYR A 53 -6.33 0.68 -6.65
N PRO A 54 -7.05 1.59 -5.97
CA PRO A 54 -6.40 2.72 -5.31
C PRO A 54 -5.41 2.29 -4.22
N TYR A 55 -5.72 1.20 -3.51
CA TYR A 55 -4.82 0.56 -2.54
C TYR A 55 -4.99 -0.97 -2.56
N PRO A 56 -3.92 -1.75 -2.37
CA PRO A 56 -2.52 -1.30 -2.46
C PRO A 56 -2.17 -0.83 -3.88
N PHE A 57 -1.48 0.31 -4.00
CA PHE A 57 -1.01 0.84 -5.27
C PHE A 57 0.37 0.26 -5.59
N ARG A 58 0.44 -0.66 -6.55
CA ARG A 58 1.61 -1.51 -6.81
C ARG A 58 2.92 -0.74 -6.96
N GLU A 59 2.91 0.33 -7.75
CA GLU A 59 4.10 1.12 -8.10
C GLU A 59 4.70 1.83 -6.88
N PHE A 60 3.88 2.15 -5.87
CA PHE A 60 4.38 2.66 -4.60
C PHE A 60 5.14 1.56 -3.84
N TRP A 61 4.58 0.35 -3.78
CA TRP A 61 5.17 -0.76 -3.04
C TRP A 61 6.44 -1.31 -3.67
N GLU A 62 6.60 -1.22 -4.99
CA GLU A 62 7.87 -1.50 -5.67
C GLU A 62 9.02 -0.66 -5.11
N ILE A 63 8.76 0.62 -4.82
CA ILE A 63 9.76 1.51 -4.21
C ILE A 63 10.00 1.13 -2.75
N ILE A 64 8.94 0.84 -1.98
CA ILE A 64 9.08 0.47 -0.56
C ILE A 64 9.89 -0.81 -0.39
N ALA A 65 9.71 -1.79 -1.28
CA ALA A 65 10.44 -3.06 -1.26
C ALA A 65 11.96 -2.91 -1.37
N MET A 66 12.46 -1.77 -1.88
CA MET A 66 13.89 -1.48 -1.95
C MET A 66 14.53 -1.13 -0.60
N TYR A 67 13.74 -0.80 0.44
CA TYR A 67 14.23 -0.24 1.70
C TYR A 67 14.13 -1.19 2.90
N GLY A 68 13.36 -2.27 2.80
CA GLY A 68 13.12 -3.18 3.92
C GLY A 68 12.25 -2.59 5.05
N CYS A 69 11.39 -1.60 4.72
CA CYS A 69 10.45 -1.02 5.68
C CYS A 69 9.55 -2.11 6.28
N LYS A 70 9.23 -2.02 7.58
CA LYS A 70 8.20 -2.86 8.21
C LYS A 70 6.85 -2.56 7.59
N VAL A 71 6.08 -3.59 7.27
CA VAL A 71 4.76 -3.47 6.61
C VAL A 71 3.72 -4.27 7.37
N THR A 72 2.50 -3.76 7.46
CA THR A 72 1.38 -4.50 8.06
C THR A 72 0.07 -4.19 7.32
N PHE A 73 -0.93 -5.06 7.46
CA PHE A 73 -2.26 -4.80 6.93
C PHE A 73 -3.04 -3.87 7.84
N GLY A 74 -3.85 -3.02 7.22
CA GLY A 74 -4.83 -2.22 7.93
C GLY A 74 -6.18 -2.28 7.26
N TYR A 75 -7.20 -2.64 8.04
CA TYR A 75 -8.56 -2.81 7.53
C TYR A 75 -9.27 -1.49 7.27
N ASP A 76 -8.83 -0.40 7.94
CA ASP A 76 -9.50 0.91 7.90
C ASP A 76 -11.03 0.76 8.07
N ALA A 77 -11.39 -0.06 9.08
CA ALA A 77 -12.73 -0.56 9.31
C ALA A 77 -13.62 0.53 9.90
N HIS A 78 -14.74 0.81 9.22
CA HIS A 78 -15.81 1.69 9.71
C HIS A 78 -17.04 0.90 10.20
N SER A 79 -16.96 -0.43 10.15
CA SER A 79 -17.95 -1.38 10.66
C SER A 79 -17.23 -2.63 11.16
N PRO A 80 -17.68 -3.28 12.26
CA PRO A 80 -17.09 -4.53 12.73
C PRO A 80 -17.08 -5.65 11.68
N LEU A 81 -18.07 -5.65 10.77
CA LEU A 81 -18.17 -6.66 9.71
C LEU A 81 -16.98 -6.62 8.74
N THR A 82 -16.32 -5.46 8.59
CA THR A 82 -15.14 -5.32 7.72
C THR A 82 -13.98 -6.23 8.16
N LEU A 83 -13.88 -6.54 9.45
CA LEU A 83 -12.86 -7.46 9.98
C LEU A 83 -13.07 -8.91 9.53
N LEU A 84 -14.27 -9.26 9.06
CA LEU A 84 -14.58 -10.58 8.52
C LEU A 84 -14.15 -10.74 7.05
N GLU A 85 -13.86 -9.64 6.36
CA GLU A 85 -13.47 -9.62 4.94
C GLU A 85 -11.98 -9.97 4.75
N ARG A 86 -11.57 -11.12 5.28
CA ARG A 86 -10.19 -11.65 5.25
C ARG A 86 -9.66 -11.85 3.84
N GLU A 87 -10.53 -12.06 2.86
CA GLU A 87 -10.17 -12.23 1.44
C GLU A 87 -9.42 -11.02 0.87
N ARG A 88 -9.61 -9.83 1.45
CA ARG A 88 -8.90 -8.61 1.04
C ARG A 88 -7.39 -8.73 1.28
N GLU A 89 -6.96 -9.46 2.30
CA GLU A 89 -5.54 -9.72 2.52
C GLU A 89 -4.95 -10.57 1.40
N CYS A 90 -5.66 -11.63 0.98
CA CYS A 90 -5.25 -12.47 -0.14
C CYS A 90 -5.12 -11.65 -1.42
N TRP A 91 -6.08 -10.78 -1.73
CA TRP A 91 -5.98 -9.91 -2.90
C TRP A 91 -4.80 -8.93 -2.83
N ALA A 92 -4.51 -8.41 -1.64
CA ALA A 92 -3.35 -7.55 -1.44
C ALA A 92 -2.04 -8.33 -1.65
N LEU A 93 -1.95 -9.55 -1.12
CA LEU A 93 -0.82 -10.44 -1.34
C LEU A 93 -0.66 -10.82 -2.81
N ASP A 94 -1.75 -11.09 -3.54
CA ASP A 94 -1.68 -11.41 -4.97
C ASP A 94 -1.07 -10.24 -5.77
N ILE A 95 -1.48 -9.00 -5.47
CA ILE A 95 -0.95 -7.78 -6.12
C ILE A 95 0.54 -7.56 -5.80
N LEU A 96 0.99 -7.96 -4.61
CA LEU A 96 2.32 -7.67 -4.07
C LEU A 96 3.24 -8.92 -4.02
N SER A 97 2.81 -10.03 -4.62
CA SER A 97 3.34 -11.38 -4.38
C SER A 97 4.83 -11.55 -4.69
N ASP A 98 5.36 -10.79 -5.65
CA ASP A 98 6.75 -10.82 -6.08
C ASP A 98 7.65 -9.78 -5.38
N LEU A 99 7.10 -8.98 -4.46
CA LEU A 99 7.88 -7.98 -3.72
C LEU A 99 8.41 -8.53 -2.40
N PRO A 100 9.70 -8.31 -2.09
CA PRO A 100 10.29 -8.71 -0.82
C PRO A 100 9.91 -7.72 0.31
N LEU A 101 8.62 -7.66 0.65
CA LEU A 101 8.12 -6.82 1.75
C LEU A 101 8.35 -7.47 3.11
N ASN A 102 8.78 -6.67 4.09
CA ASN A 102 9.03 -7.11 5.46
C ASN A 102 7.74 -7.02 6.30
N PHE A 103 6.91 -8.06 6.23
CA PHE A 103 5.67 -8.13 6.98
C PHE A 103 5.91 -8.32 8.48
N ILE A 104 5.18 -7.56 9.29
CA ILE A 104 5.11 -7.71 10.74
C ILE A 104 3.66 -7.95 11.17
N ASP A 105 3.49 -8.77 12.21
CA ASP A 105 2.20 -9.16 12.79
C ASP A 105 1.92 -8.47 14.14
N HIS A 106 2.93 -7.82 14.72
CA HIS A 106 2.84 -7.15 16.02
C HIS A 106 3.53 -5.78 16.01
N ILE A 107 2.88 -4.79 16.61
CA ILE A 107 3.42 -3.45 16.84
C ILE A 107 3.24 -3.13 18.32
N GLU A 108 4.34 -2.83 18.99
CA GLU A 108 4.34 -2.27 20.34
C GLU A 108 4.52 -0.75 20.25
N LEU A 109 3.51 0.01 20.70
CA LEU A 109 3.60 1.46 20.81
C LEU A 109 4.16 1.81 22.19
N LYS A 110 5.23 2.61 22.21
CA LYS A 110 5.86 3.12 23.43
C LYS A 110 5.21 4.41 23.92
#